data_AF-A0A268U2V8-F1
#
_entry.id   AF-A0A268U2V8-F1
#
_cell.length_a   1.000
_cell.length_b   1.000
_cell.length_c   1.000
_cell.angle_alpha   90.00
_cell.angle_beta   90.00
_cell.angle_gamma   90.00
#
_symmetry.space_group_name_H-M   'P 1'
#
loop_
_entity.id
_entity.type
_entity.pdbx_description
1 polymer ?
#
loop_
_entity_poly.entity_id
_entity_poly.type
_entity_poly.pdbx_seq_one_letter_code
_entity_poly.pdbx_strand_id
1 'polypeptide(L)'
;MDISIIQLQKNEFFIKYKGKIKTYHDFLEFKEEIDPIIESFQQEPNKTLEIFFINTYPMNSYAIGYLLKLKENDEINIKISTNDYKLINLFKMLGLDKKFEINIKQIE
;
A
#
# COMPACT_ATOMS: atom_id res chain seq x y z
N MET A 1 -13.20 7.21 4.82
CA MET A 1 -11.87 6.71 4.41
C MET A 1 -11.02 7.94 4.25
N ASP A 2 -9.80 7.95 4.80
CA ASP A 2 -8.92 9.12 4.68
C ASP A 2 -7.62 8.69 4.02
N ILE A 3 -7.26 9.33 2.91
CA ILE A 3 -5.99 9.13 2.22
C ILE A 3 -5.24 10.45 2.24
N SER A 4 -3.95 10.39 2.60
CA SER A 4 -3.04 11.53 2.44
C SER A 4 -1.78 11.08 1.72
N ILE A 5 -1.42 11.83 0.70
CA ILE A 5 -0.27 11.54 -0.17
C ILE A 5 0.78 12.62 0.10
N ILE A 6 1.99 12.18 0.42
CA ILE A 6 3.13 13.06 0.72
C ILE A 6 4.29 12.63 -0.16
N GLN A 7 4.85 13.55 -0.92
CA GLN A 7 6.14 13.34 -1.57
C GLN A 7 7.23 13.71 -0.55
N LEU A 8 8.00 12.73 -0.07
CA LEU A 8 9.05 12.97 0.92
C LEU A 8 10.31 13.52 0.26
N GLN A 9 10.70 12.92 -0.87
CA GLN A 9 11.85 13.30 -1.67
C GLN A 9 11.54 13.08 -3.16
N LYS A 10 12.47 13.45 -4.06
CA LYS A 10 12.29 13.32 -5.51
C LYS A 10 11.84 11.90 -5.93
N ASN A 11 12.32 10.87 -5.24
CA ASN A 11 12.07 9.47 -5.60
C ASN A 11 11.25 8.68 -4.56
N GLU A 12 10.66 9.34 -3.57
CA GLU A 12 9.94 8.66 -2.48
C GLU A 12 8.56 9.28 -2.26
N PHE A 13 7.54 8.43 -2.45
CA PHE A 13 6.15 8.77 -2.15
C PHE A 13 5.70 8.00 -0.91
N PHE A 14 4.97 8.70 -0.05
CA PHE A 14 4.39 8.16 1.16
C PHE A 14 2.87 8.35 1.14
N ILE A 15 2.14 7.24 1.17
CA ILE A 15 0.68 7.22 1.23
C ILE A 15 0.27 6.79 2.62
N LYS A 16 -0.47 7.62 3.33
CA LYS A 16 -1.17 7.24 4.56
C LYS A 16 -2.60 6.89 4.19
N TYR A 17 -3.00 5.64 4.41
CA TYR A 17 -4.36 5.18 4.21
C TYR A 17 -4.98 4.86 5.57
N LYS A 18 -6.08 5.52 5.92
CA LYS A 18 -6.83 5.28 7.15
C LYS A 18 -8.24 4.84 6.86
N GLY A 19 -8.59 3.65 7.32
CA GLY A 19 -9.87 3.02 7.03
C GLY A 19 -9.70 1.56 6.68
N LYS A 20 -10.81 0.89 6.36
CA LYS A 20 -10.87 -0.54 6.03
C LYS A 20 -11.13 -0.70 4.54
N ILE A 21 -10.52 -1.73 3.93
CA ILE A 21 -10.77 -2.10 2.52
C ILE A 21 -11.44 -3.48 2.51
N LYS A 22 -12.76 -3.51 2.73
CA LYS A 22 -13.52 -4.75 2.89
C LYS A 22 -14.27 -5.16 1.64
N THR A 23 -14.86 -4.19 0.95
CA THR A 23 -15.70 -4.42 -0.22
C THR A 23 -14.93 -4.15 -1.50
N TYR A 24 -15.44 -4.65 -2.63
CA TYR A 24 -14.90 -4.31 -3.93
C TYR A 24 -14.95 -2.79 -4.19
N HIS A 25 -16.00 -2.12 -3.70
CA HIS A 25 -16.13 -0.68 -3.81
C HIS A 25 -15.04 0.05 -3.02
N ASP A 26 -14.76 -0.35 -1.78
CA ASP A 26 -13.67 0.22 -0.97
C ASP A 26 -12.31 0.08 -1.68
N PHE A 27 -12.12 -1.04 -2.40
CA PHE A 27 -10.92 -1.27 -3.21
C PHE A 27 -10.84 -0.32 -4.41
N LEU A 28 -11.95 -0.10 -5.12
CA LEU A 28 -11.98 0.83 -6.25
C LEU A 28 -11.67 2.25 -5.79
N GLU A 29 -12.27 2.71 -4.70
CA GLU A 29 -11.97 4.02 -4.12
C GLU A 29 -10.48 4.14 -3.74
N PHE A 30 -9.93 3.12 -3.08
CA PHE A 30 -8.49 3.09 -2.77
C PHE A 30 -7.63 3.17 -4.03
N LYS A 31 -7.97 2.40 -5.07
CA LYS A 31 -7.22 2.35 -6.32
C LYS A 31 -7.25 3.68 -7.05
N GLU A 32 -8.44 4.27 -7.22
CA GLU A 32 -8.64 5.55 -7.92
C GLU A 32 -7.81 6.68 -7.29
N GLU A 33 -7.72 6.70 -5.96
CA GLU A 33 -6.96 7.72 -5.23
C GLU A 33 -5.44 7.58 -5.38
N ILE A 34 -4.93 6.36 -5.57
CA ILE A 34 -3.47 6.13 -5.68
C ILE A 34 -2.98 6.02 -7.13
N ASP A 35 -3.87 5.74 -8.09
CA ASP A 35 -3.55 5.59 -9.52
C ASP A 35 -2.72 6.77 -10.09
N PRO A 36 -2.99 8.05 -9.77
CA PRO A 36 -2.17 9.16 -10.28
C PRO A 36 -0.69 9.05 -9.86
N ILE A 37 -0.43 8.52 -8.66
CA ILE A 37 0.94 8.28 -8.18
C ILE A 37 1.53 7.12 -8.97
N ILE A 38 0.78 6.03 -9.12
CA ILE A 38 1.23 4.84 -9.87
C ILE A 38 1.61 5.20 -11.30
N GLU A 39 0.81 6.03 -11.98
CA GLU A 39 1.12 6.53 -13.33
C GLU A 39 2.41 7.35 -13.36
N SER A 40 2.69 8.15 -12.32
CA SER A 40 3.94 8.93 -12.23
C SER A 40 5.20 8.06 -12.06
N PHE A 41 5.06 6.79 -11.66
CA PHE A 41 6.18 5.85 -11.55
C PHE A 41 6.55 5.24 -12.90
N GLN A 42 5.59 5.14 -13.83
CA GLN A 42 5.86 4.66 -15.19
C GLN A 42 6.74 5.63 -15.98
N GLN A 43 6.66 6.93 -15.66
CA GLN A 43 7.45 7.96 -16.33
C GLN A 43 8.86 8.10 -15.75
N GLU A 44 9.06 7.72 -14.49
CA GLU A 44 10.31 7.89 -13.75
C GLU A 44 10.64 6.60 -12.96
N PRO A 45 11.36 5.65 -13.57
CA PRO A 45 11.72 4.39 -12.92
C PRO A 45 12.65 4.63 -11.72
N ASN A 46 12.65 3.68 -10.77
CA ASN A 46 13.39 3.71 -9.49
C ASN A 46 12.79 4.57 -8.37
N LYS A 47 11.49 4.86 -8.42
CA LYS A 47 10.77 5.44 -7.28
C LYS A 47 10.37 4.35 -6.27
N THR A 48 10.40 4.72 -4.99
CA THR A 48 9.88 3.88 -3.90
C THR A 48 8.55 4.43 -3.42
N LEU A 49 7.56 3.54 -3.30
CA LEU A 49 6.27 3.85 -2.73
C LEU A 49 6.16 3.22 -1.34
N GLU A 50 6.09 4.04 -0.31
CA GLU A 50 5.71 3.58 1.02
C GLU A 50 4.20 3.78 1.23
N ILE A 51 3.50 2.72 1.63
CA ILE A 51 2.08 2.79 2.00
C ILE A 51 1.93 2.44 3.47
N PHE A 52 1.44 3.38 4.26
CA PHE A 52 1.10 3.22 5.66
C PHE A 52 -0.39 2.97 5.85
N PHE A 53 -0.76 1.71 6.09
CA PHE A 53 -2.12 1.27 6.38
C PHE A 53 -2.47 1.41 7.86
N ILE A 54 -3.42 2.29 8.17
CA ILE A 54 -3.88 2.62 9.51
C ILE A 54 -5.28 2.05 9.75
N ASN A 55 -5.38 1.14 10.71
CA ASN A 55 -6.62 0.47 11.11
C ASN A 55 -7.33 -0.22 9.92
N THR A 56 -6.53 -0.82 9.02
CA THR A 56 -7.00 -1.37 7.74
C THR A 56 -7.39 -2.84 7.80
N TYR A 57 -7.17 -3.53 8.92
CA TYR A 57 -7.69 -4.88 9.06
C TYR A 57 -9.23 -4.90 9.21
N PRO A 58 -9.94 -5.82 8.52
CA PRO A 58 -9.44 -6.72 7.48
C PRO A 58 -9.27 -6.02 6.12
N MET A 59 -8.29 -6.47 5.35
CA MET A 59 -8.05 -6.08 3.96
C MET A 59 -8.53 -7.19 3.02
N ASN A 60 -9.29 -6.85 2.00
CA ASN A 60 -9.83 -7.80 1.04
C ASN A 60 -8.76 -8.30 0.05
N SER A 61 -9.08 -9.39 -0.66
CA SER A 61 -8.18 -10.01 -1.63
C SER A 61 -7.92 -9.13 -2.86
N TYR A 62 -8.84 -8.24 -3.23
CA TYR A 62 -8.65 -7.31 -4.36
C TYR A 62 -7.51 -6.34 -4.10
N ALA A 63 -7.47 -5.72 -2.92
CA ALA A 63 -6.39 -4.81 -2.52
C ALA A 63 -5.05 -5.54 -2.45
N ILE A 64 -5.03 -6.76 -1.88
CA ILE A 64 -3.82 -7.59 -1.80
C ILE A 64 -3.32 -7.95 -3.21
N GLY A 65 -4.22 -8.40 -4.09
CA GLY A 65 -3.89 -8.74 -5.47
C GLY A 65 -3.39 -7.54 -6.27
N TYR A 66 -3.95 -6.35 -6.03
CA TYR A 66 -3.49 -5.13 -6.65
C TYR A 66 -2.07 -4.74 -6.19
N LEU A 67 -1.78 -4.80 -4.88
CA LEU A 67 -0.41 -4.58 -4.37
C LEU A 67 0.60 -5.54 -4.99
N LEU A 68 0.23 -6.81 -5.15
CA LEU A 68 1.04 -7.81 -5.85
C LEU A 68 1.27 -7.45 -7.32
N LYS A 69 0.20 -7.07 -8.05
CA LYS A 69 0.31 -6.64 -9.44
C LYS A 69 1.26 -5.46 -9.59
N LEU A 70 1.16 -4.46 -8.71
CA LEU A 70 2.06 -3.31 -8.72
C LEU A 70 3.53 -3.71 -8.48
N LYS A 71 3.78 -4.66 -7.58
CA LYS A 71 5.14 -5.12 -7.26
C LYS A 71 5.74 -6.02 -8.34
N GLU A 72 4.96 -6.94 -8.90
CA GLU A 72 5.46 -8.01 -9.76
C GLU A 72 5.35 -7.68 -11.25
N ASN A 73 4.28 -7.01 -11.67
CA ASN A 73 4.04 -6.73 -13.09
C ASN A 73 4.49 -5.32 -13.45
N ASP A 74 4.32 -4.35 -12.56
CA ASP A 74 4.73 -2.96 -12.80
C ASP A 74 6.11 -2.64 -12.20
N GLU A 75 6.73 -3.62 -11.54
CA GLU A 75 8.07 -3.51 -10.93
C GLU A 75 8.22 -2.34 -9.93
N ILE A 76 7.12 -1.89 -9.32
CA ILE A 76 7.12 -0.78 -8.37
C ILE A 76 7.71 -1.25 -7.04
N ASN A 77 8.69 -0.50 -6.52
CA ASN A 77 9.27 -0.80 -5.22
C ASN A 77 8.33 -0.34 -4.09
N ILE A 78 7.48 -1.26 -3.61
CA ILE A 78 6.53 -0.99 -2.53
C ILE A 78 7.10 -1.41 -1.17
N LYS A 79 7.04 -0.47 -0.21
CA LYS A 79 7.19 -0.72 1.22
C LYS A 79 5.84 -0.59 1.91
N ILE A 80 5.53 -1.51 2.81
CA ILE A 80 4.26 -1.53 3.52
C ILE A 80 4.52 -1.29 5.01
N SER A 81 3.86 -0.28 5.56
CA SER A 81 3.83 -0.02 6.99
C SER A 81 2.40 -0.18 7.51
N THR A 82 2.23 -0.60 8.76
CA THR A 82 0.91 -0.60 9.40
C THR A 82 0.99 -0.42 10.91
N ASN A 83 -0.09 0.06 11.52
CA ASN A 83 -0.23 0.14 12.98
C ASN A 83 -0.95 -1.09 13.57
N ASP A 84 -1.35 -2.05 12.73
CA ASP A 84 -2.19 -3.18 13.13
C ASP A 84 -1.46 -4.52 12.95
N TYR A 85 -1.15 -5.18 14.08
CA TYR A 85 -0.55 -6.51 14.10
C TYR A 85 -1.38 -7.57 13.38
N LYS A 86 -2.71 -7.43 13.31
CA LYS A 86 -3.56 -8.36 12.56
C LYS A 86 -3.29 -8.28 11.08
N LEU A 87 -3.00 -7.09 10.55
CA LEU A 87 -2.65 -6.90 9.14
C LEU A 87 -1.26 -7.46 8.84
N ILE A 88 -0.29 -7.28 9.74
CA ILE A 88 1.03 -7.94 9.62
C ILE A 88 0.89 -9.45 9.57
N ASN A 89 0.10 -10.03 10.47
CA ASN A 89 -0.10 -11.48 10.51
C ASN A 89 -0.81 -11.98 9.24
N LEU A 90 -1.77 -11.22 8.70
CA LEU A 90 -2.39 -11.53 7.41
C LEU A 90 -1.34 -11.60 6.29
N PHE A 91 -0.46 -10.61 6.19
CA PHE A 91 0.58 -10.60 5.16
C PHE A 91 1.60 -11.75 5.32
N LYS A 92 2.02 -12.06 6.55
CA LYS A 92 2.90 -13.20 6.83
C LYS A 92 2.24 -14.54 6.49
N MET A 93 0.97 -14.72 6.85
CA MET A 93 0.21 -15.94 6.53
C MET A 93 0.12 -16.16 5.01
N LEU A 94 0.02 -15.08 4.24
CA LEU A 94 0.01 -15.11 2.78
C LEU A 94 1.42 -15.16 2.16
N GLY A 95 2.48 -15.16 2.96
CA GLY A 95 3.87 -15.16 2.50
C GLY A 95 4.31 -13.87 1.79
N LEU A 96 3.57 -12.76 1.98
CA LEU A 96 3.84 -11.47 1.35
C LEU A 96 5.03 -10.76 1.98
N ASP A 97 5.40 -11.12 3.21
CA ASP A 97 6.63 -10.67 3.88
C ASP A 97 7.91 -11.08 3.15
N LYS A 98 7.83 -12.04 2.22
CA LYS A 98 8.92 -12.41 1.31
C LYS A 98 9.00 -11.54 0.05
N LYS A 99 7.94 -10.78 -0.25
CA LYS A 99 7.81 -9.95 -1.47
C LYS A 99 7.88 -8.46 -1.16
N PHE A 100 7.38 -8.05 0.01
CA PHE A 100 7.34 -6.67 0.46
C PHE A 100 8.19 -6.49 1.72
N GLU A 101 8.78 -5.30 1.85
CA GLU A 101 9.27 -4.84 3.16
C GLU A 101 8.04 -4.45 4.00
N ILE A 102 7.79 -5.17 5.10
CA ILE A 102 6.61 -4.97 5.95
C ILE A 102 7.03 -4.54 7.35
N ASN A 103 6.62 -3.33 7.75
CA ASN A 103 7.02 -2.69 9.01
C ASN A 103 5.81 -2.36 9.90
N ILE A 104 6.02 -2.37 11.22
CA ILE A 104 5.07 -1.83 12.21
C ILE A 104 5.43 -0.37 12.48
N LYS A 105 4.45 0.54 12.45
CA LYS A 105 4.61 1.97 12.81
C LYS A 105 3.54 2.38 13.81
N GLN A 106 3.92 3.19 14.81
CA GLN A 106 2.96 3.78 15.73
C GLN A 106 2.26 4.98 15.06
N ILE A 107 1.01 5.24 15.46
CA ILE A 107 0.32 6.46 15.04
C ILE A 107 0.86 7.58 15.94
N GLU A 108 1.56 8.55 15.36
CA GLU A 108 1.84 9.85 15.98
C GLU A 108 0.59 10.74 15.97
#